data_AF-A0A226I4P6-F1
#
_entry.id   AF-A0A226I4P6-F1
#
_cell.length_a   1.000
_cell.length_b   1.000
_cell.length_c   1.000
_cell.angle_alpha   90.00
_cell.angle_beta   90.00
_cell.angle_gamma   90.00
#
_symmetry.space_group_name_H-M   'P 1'
#
loop_
_entity.id
_entity.type
_entity.pdbx_description
1 polymer ?
#
loop_
_entity_poly.entity_id
_entity_poly.type
_entity_poly.pdbx_seq_one_letter_code
_entity_poly.pdbx_strand_id
1 'polypeptide(L)'
;MADITENEVRQFIAENLQDASDIPALRHRAVENKIMDYVSQEIGKVVKSKELFLESFTVDRNYSISSGLPANSIISCAIAMLVCKNSNNGFATGETVTAPTPYPTDSGRTAAQGIGVQFNNLSIDSVKVMVNDQITIMTAYNSTSGASANNVIIGGAGAADWKIKIIIIYK
;
A
#
# COMPACT_ATOMS: atom_id res chain seq x y z
N MET A 1 7.44 12.39 25.62
CA MET A 1 6.99 11.29 26.52
C MET A 1 7.72 10.04 26.10
N ALA A 2 8.21 9.22 27.04
CA ALA A 2 8.76 7.91 26.70
C ALA A 2 7.64 7.01 26.18
N ASP A 3 7.96 6.13 25.24
CA ASP A 3 7.02 5.15 24.70
C ASP A 3 6.52 4.24 25.83
N ILE A 4 5.20 4.10 25.97
CA ILE A 4 4.62 3.08 26.85
C ILE A 4 4.98 1.71 26.26
N THR A 5 5.62 0.86 27.05
CA THR A 5 5.99 -0.51 26.67
C THR A 5 4.94 -1.51 27.17
N GLU A 6 4.86 -2.68 26.52
CA GLU A 6 3.95 -3.76 26.95
C GLU A 6 4.21 -4.18 28.41
N ASN A 7 5.48 -4.24 28.82
CA ASN A 7 5.86 -4.60 30.18
C ASN A 7 5.37 -3.57 31.21
N GLU A 8 5.43 -2.27 30.90
CA GLU A 8 4.90 -1.22 31.77
C GLU A 8 3.38 -1.29 31.89
N VAL A 9 2.66 -1.63 30.82
CA VAL A 9 1.20 -1.85 30.90
C VAL A 9 0.87 -3.05 31.77
N ARG A 10 1.58 -4.17 31.60
CA ARG A 10 1.38 -5.39 32.39
C ARG A 10 1.68 -5.17 33.87
N GLN A 11 2.75 -4.43 34.18
CA GLN A 11 3.07 -4.04 35.55
C GLN A 11 1.98 -3.12 36.13
N PHE A 12 1.53 -2.12 35.38
CA PHE A 12 0.50 -1.19 35.83
C PHE A 12 -0.84 -1.89 36.11
N ILE A 13 -1.22 -2.89 35.30
CA ILE A 13 -2.40 -3.73 35.53
C ILE A 13 -2.24 -4.50 36.85
N ALA A 14 -1.10 -5.18 37.05
CA ALA A 14 -0.85 -5.99 38.24
C ALA A 14 -0.84 -5.16 39.54
N GLU A 15 -0.39 -3.91 39.48
CA GLU A 15 -0.36 -3.01 40.64
C GLU A 15 -1.73 -2.42 40.99
N ASN A 16 -2.62 -2.26 40.00
CA ASN A 16 -3.89 -1.54 40.16
C ASN A 16 -5.14 -2.44 40.20
N LEU A 17 -5.08 -3.63 39.62
CA LEU A 17 -6.11 -4.67 39.68
C LEU A 17 -5.58 -5.85 40.49
N GLN A 18 -5.75 -5.76 41.81
CA GLN A 18 -5.47 -6.89 42.70
C GLN A 18 -6.57 -7.95 42.55
N ASP A 19 -6.25 -9.19 42.94
CA ASP A 19 -7.18 -10.32 42.95
C ASP A 19 -8.16 -10.18 44.15
N ALA A 20 -9.01 -9.15 44.09
CA ALA A 20 -9.97 -8.77 45.12
C ALA A 20 -11.38 -8.69 44.51
N SER A 21 -12.38 -9.12 45.29
CA SER A 21 -13.77 -9.17 44.83
C SER A 21 -14.39 -7.80 44.55
N ASP A 22 -13.88 -6.73 45.18
CA ASP A 22 -14.37 -5.36 45.03
C ASP A 22 -13.23 -4.39 44.74
N ILE A 23 -13.11 -3.98 43.48
CA ILE A 23 -12.12 -3.00 43.01
C ILE A 23 -12.81 -1.65 42.79
N PRO A 24 -12.26 -0.53 43.31
CA PRO A 24 -12.83 0.79 43.08
C PRO A 24 -12.89 1.15 41.59
N ALA A 25 -14.04 1.67 41.13
CA ALA A 25 -14.26 2.05 39.73
C ALA A 25 -13.20 3.03 39.16
N LEU A 26 -12.62 3.88 40.02
CA LEU A 26 -11.54 4.79 39.65
C LEU A 26 -10.26 4.05 39.21
N ARG A 27 -9.93 2.92 39.86
CA ARG A 27 -8.77 2.08 39.50
C ARG A 27 -9.01 1.31 38.21
N HIS A 28 -10.22 0.83 38.00
CA HIS A 28 -10.63 0.25 36.71
C HIS A 28 -10.43 1.25 35.56
N ARG A 29 -10.98 2.46 35.70
CA ARG A 29 -10.85 3.50 34.67
C ARG A 29 -9.41 3.92 34.42
N ALA A 30 -8.55 3.94 35.44
CA ALA A 30 -7.13 4.25 35.28
C ALA A 30 -6.39 3.18 34.45
N VAL A 31 -6.70 1.90 34.67
CA VAL A 31 -6.13 0.79 33.89
C VAL A 31 -6.66 0.80 32.46
N GLU A 32 -7.96 1.01 32.28
CA GLU A 32 -8.56 1.17 30.96
C GLU A 32 -7.88 2.28 30.16
N ASN A 33 -7.69 3.46 30.77
CA ASN A 33 -7.00 4.57 30.12
C ASN A 33 -5.56 4.22 29.76
N LYS A 34 -4.80 3.55 30.64
CA LYS A 34 -3.41 3.15 30.37
C LYS A 34 -3.31 2.15 29.21
N ILE A 35 -4.25 1.20 29.12
CA ILE A 35 -4.37 0.26 28.01
C ILE A 35 -4.71 1.01 26.72
N MET A 36 -5.69 1.92 26.77
CA MET A 36 -6.11 2.72 25.61
C MET A 36 -5.01 3.66 25.12
N ASP A 37 -4.20 4.22 26.01
CA ASP A 37 -3.03 5.03 25.67
C ASP A 37 -1.96 4.19 24.96
N TYR A 38 -1.67 2.99 25.45
CA TYR A 38 -0.76 2.04 24.79
C TYR A 38 -1.28 1.62 23.42
N VAL A 39 -2.57 1.24 23.33
CA VAL A 39 -3.20 0.83 22.06
C VAL A 39 -3.18 1.99 21.06
N SER A 40 -3.51 3.21 21.48
CA SER A 40 -3.49 4.39 20.61
C SER A 40 -2.07 4.74 20.14
N GLN A 41 -1.07 4.56 21.02
CA GLN A 41 0.34 4.74 20.69
C GLN A 41 0.80 3.69 19.67
N GLU A 42 0.48 2.40 19.87
CA GLU A 42 0.82 1.33 18.93
C GLU A 42 0.14 1.49 17.58
N ILE A 43 -1.13 1.91 17.56
CA ILE A 43 -1.84 2.27 16.32
C ILE A 43 -1.17 3.48 15.64
N GLY A 44 -0.58 4.38 16.41
CA GLY A 44 0.19 5.55 15.96
C GLY A 44 1.66 5.29 15.62
N LYS A 45 2.20 4.08 15.82
CA LYS A 45 3.59 3.72 15.47
C LYS A 45 3.76 3.49 13.96
N VAL A 46 3.63 4.61 13.27
CA VAL A 46 4.16 5.04 11.97
C VAL A 46 4.02 4.06 10.80
N VAL A 47 2.82 4.08 10.21
CA VAL A 47 2.65 3.71 8.81
C VAL A 47 3.39 4.74 7.95
N LYS A 48 4.54 4.36 7.40
CA LYS A 48 5.33 5.15 6.44
C LYS A 48 4.98 4.74 5.02
N SER A 49 5.22 5.65 4.08
CA SER A 49 5.17 5.33 2.66
C SER A 49 6.53 5.53 2.00
N LYS A 50 6.83 4.72 0.99
CA LYS A 50 7.98 4.89 0.11
C LYS A 50 7.55 4.69 -1.33
N GLU A 51 8.01 5.56 -2.21
CA GLU A 51 7.77 5.46 -3.64
C GLU A 51 8.94 4.77 -4.32
N LEU A 52 8.64 3.73 -5.09
CA LEU A 52 9.57 3.08 -5.99
C LEU A 52 9.13 3.33 -7.43
N PHE A 53 10.09 3.49 -8.33
CA PHE A 53 9.82 3.77 -9.73
C PHE A 53 10.47 2.72 -10.63
N LEU A 54 9.71 2.25 -11.60
CA LEU A 54 10.20 1.51 -12.76
C LEU A 54 10.06 2.42 -13.99
N GLU A 55 11.15 3.14 -14.29
CA GLU A 55 11.18 4.19 -15.33
C GLU A 55 10.93 3.66 -16.74
N SER A 56 11.21 2.38 -16.98
CA SER A 56 10.94 1.68 -18.23
C SER A 56 10.47 0.27 -17.96
N PHE A 57 9.42 -0.15 -18.66
CA PHE A 57 8.90 -1.51 -18.58
C PHE A 57 8.39 -1.97 -19.94
N THR A 58 8.26 -3.28 -20.07
CA THR A 58 7.60 -3.97 -21.17
C THR A 58 6.53 -4.87 -20.56
N VAL A 59 5.42 -5.03 -21.25
CA VAL A 59 4.39 -6.00 -20.90
C VAL A 59 4.93 -7.43 -20.97
N ASP A 60 4.23 -8.37 -20.33
CA ASP A 60 4.62 -9.78 -20.19
C ASP A 60 6.00 -10.01 -19.56
N ARG A 61 6.33 -9.22 -18.55
CA ARG A 61 7.62 -9.34 -17.84
C ARG A 61 7.47 -9.19 -16.34
N ASN A 62 8.39 -9.84 -15.64
CA ASN A 62 8.58 -9.71 -14.20
C ASN A 62 9.80 -8.82 -13.93
N TYR A 63 9.67 -7.98 -12.91
CA TYR A 63 10.72 -7.11 -12.41
C TYR A 63 10.92 -7.34 -10.92
N SER A 64 12.13 -7.07 -10.45
CA SER A 64 12.43 -6.99 -9.02
C SER A 64 13.01 -5.60 -8.76
N ILE A 65 12.42 -4.89 -7.81
CA ILE A 65 12.85 -3.54 -7.44
C ILE A 65 13.31 -3.59 -6.00
N SER A 66 14.53 -3.12 -5.74
CA SER A 66 15.02 -3.01 -4.36
C SER A 66 14.15 -2.02 -3.60
N SER A 67 13.64 -2.44 -2.45
CA SER A 67 12.79 -1.58 -1.62
C SER A 67 13.60 -0.51 -0.91
N GLY A 68 14.86 -0.79 -0.58
CA GLY A 68 15.72 0.04 0.27
C GLY A 68 15.04 0.49 1.55
N LEU A 69 14.16 -0.34 2.13
CA LEU A 69 13.53 -0.09 3.41
C LEU A 69 14.52 -0.31 4.55
N PRO A 70 14.37 0.39 5.69
CA PRO A 70 15.16 0.11 6.88
C PRO A 70 15.07 -1.36 7.31
N ALA A 71 16.13 -1.87 7.94
CA ALA A 71 16.12 -3.21 8.51
C ALA A 71 14.95 -3.35 9.50
N ASN A 72 14.33 -4.54 9.51
CA ASN A 72 13.16 -4.90 10.34
C ASN A 72 11.86 -4.16 10.01
N SER A 73 11.79 -3.38 8.93
CA SER A 73 10.50 -2.89 8.44
C SER A 73 9.57 -4.04 8.03
N ILE A 74 8.26 -3.83 8.12
CA ILE A 74 7.24 -4.77 7.68
C ILE A 74 6.37 -4.07 6.63
N ILE A 75 6.35 -4.62 5.42
CA ILE A 75 5.47 -4.12 4.36
C ILE A 75 4.03 -4.53 4.68
N SER A 76 3.15 -3.53 4.79
CA SER A 76 1.72 -3.72 5.04
C SER A 76 0.93 -3.78 3.73
N CYS A 77 1.33 -3.00 2.72
CA CYS A 77 0.64 -2.93 1.43
C CYS A 77 1.58 -2.38 0.35
N ALA A 78 1.29 -2.69 -0.93
CA ALA A 78 1.91 -2.06 -2.08
C ALA A 78 0.84 -1.72 -3.12
N ILE A 79 0.87 -0.49 -3.62
CA ILE A 79 -0.09 0.04 -4.60
C ILE A 79 0.65 0.40 -5.88
N ALA A 80 0.24 -0.18 -7.01
CA ALA A 80 0.79 0.16 -8.32
C ALA A 80 -0.03 1.26 -9.00
N MET A 81 0.68 2.24 -9.56
CA MET A 81 0.14 3.33 -10.36
C MET A 81 0.98 3.50 -11.62
N LEU A 82 0.39 4.12 -12.64
CA LEU A 82 1.10 4.58 -13.82
C LEU A 82 1.28 6.09 -13.75
N VAL A 83 2.44 6.57 -14.17
CA VAL A 83 2.75 7.99 -14.31
C VAL A 83 3.07 8.27 -15.77
N CYS A 84 2.38 9.26 -16.35
CA CYS A 84 2.59 9.69 -17.72
C CYS A 84 3.95 10.42 -17.82
N LYS A 85 4.87 9.94 -18.66
CA LYS A 85 6.16 10.60 -18.93
C LYS A 85 6.04 11.56 -20.10
N ASN A 86 5.37 11.13 -21.17
CA ASN A 86 5.11 11.92 -22.36
C ASN A 86 3.59 12.05 -22.54
N SER A 87 3.10 13.27 -22.71
CA SER A 87 1.66 13.52 -22.86
C SER A 87 1.05 12.66 -23.97
N ASN A 88 0.06 11.84 -23.61
CA ASN A 88 -0.70 11.00 -24.53
C ASN A 88 -2.08 10.68 -23.94
N ASN A 89 -3.02 10.23 -24.77
CA ASN A 89 -4.31 9.70 -24.30
C ASN A 89 -5.11 10.62 -23.36
N GLY A 90 -4.97 11.95 -23.54
CA GLY A 90 -5.60 12.96 -22.69
C GLY A 90 -4.89 13.25 -21.37
N PHE A 91 -3.75 12.59 -21.11
CA PHE A 91 -2.92 12.81 -19.93
C PHE A 91 -1.76 13.77 -20.21
N ALA A 92 -1.49 14.65 -19.25
CA ALA A 92 -0.30 15.48 -19.22
C ALA A 92 0.88 14.75 -18.54
N THR A 93 2.10 15.15 -18.88
CA THR A 93 3.31 14.64 -18.21
C THR A 93 3.22 14.87 -16.70
N GLY A 94 3.46 13.82 -15.92
CA GLY A 94 3.40 13.82 -14.46
C GLY A 94 2.05 13.38 -13.89
N GLU A 95 0.99 13.33 -14.70
CA GLU A 95 -0.30 12.83 -14.23
C GLU A 95 -0.24 11.33 -13.90
N THR A 96 -0.93 10.96 -12.83
CA THR A 96 -0.92 9.61 -12.29
C THR A 96 -2.29 8.96 -12.40
N VAL A 97 -2.33 7.72 -12.83
CA VAL A 97 -3.54 6.90 -12.88
C VAL A 97 -3.36 5.61 -12.12
N THR A 98 -4.44 5.11 -11.53
CA THR A 98 -4.45 3.78 -10.94
C THR A 98 -4.36 2.75 -12.07
N ALA A 99 -3.42 1.81 -11.96
CA ALA A 99 -3.38 0.67 -12.85
C ALA A 99 -4.28 -0.43 -12.26
N PRO A 100 -5.09 -1.13 -13.07
CA PRO A 100 -5.83 -2.29 -12.56
C PRO A 100 -4.84 -3.32 -12.00
N THR A 101 -5.17 -3.88 -10.83
CA THR A 101 -4.43 -5.02 -10.28
C THR A 101 -5.00 -6.30 -10.89
N PRO A 102 -4.17 -7.19 -11.45
CA PRO A 102 -4.62 -8.47 -11.97
C PRO A 102 -5.15 -9.31 -10.80
N TYR A 103 -6.41 -9.72 -10.89
CA TYR A 103 -6.98 -10.68 -9.95
C TYR A 103 -6.60 -12.10 -10.39
N PRO A 104 -6.27 -13.02 -9.45
CA PRO A 104 -6.17 -14.43 -9.79
C PRO A 104 -7.52 -14.89 -10.37
N THR A 105 -7.46 -15.62 -11.48
CA THR A 105 -8.61 -16.07 -12.26
C THR A 105 -9.58 -16.86 -11.39
N ASP A 106 -10.67 -16.23 -10.98
CA ASP A 106 -11.87 -16.93 -10.56
C ASP A 106 -12.77 -17.14 -11.79
N SER A 107 -12.98 -18.41 -12.15
CA SER A 107 -14.16 -18.88 -12.89
C SER A 107 -14.53 -18.11 -14.18
N GLY A 108 -13.63 -18.07 -15.17
CA GLY A 108 -14.02 -17.80 -16.57
C GLY A 108 -13.99 -16.34 -17.05
N ARG A 109 -13.30 -15.42 -16.35
CA ARG A 109 -12.96 -14.09 -16.90
C ARG A 109 -11.58 -14.11 -17.58
N THR A 110 -11.41 -13.29 -18.61
CA THR A 110 -10.21 -13.16 -19.48
C THR A 110 -8.91 -12.94 -18.69
N ALA A 111 -7.77 -13.33 -19.30
CA ALA A 111 -6.44 -13.36 -18.70
C ALA A 111 -6.05 -12.07 -17.94
N ALA A 112 -5.25 -12.23 -16.88
CA ALA A 112 -4.76 -11.19 -15.98
C ALA A 112 -4.35 -9.90 -16.71
N GLN A 113 -5.15 -8.83 -16.61
CA GLN A 113 -4.83 -7.50 -17.13
C GLN A 113 -4.29 -6.62 -16.00
N GLY A 114 -3.26 -5.82 -16.30
CA GLY A 114 -2.72 -4.82 -15.38
C GLY A 114 -1.42 -5.20 -14.68
N ILE A 115 -1.15 -4.55 -13.54
CA ILE A 115 0.13 -4.61 -12.83
C ILE A 115 -0.05 -5.32 -11.48
N GLY A 116 0.56 -6.49 -11.34
CA GLY A 116 0.61 -7.25 -10.09
C GLY A 116 1.84 -6.89 -9.28
N VAL A 117 1.70 -6.75 -7.97
CA VAL A 117 2.81 -6.50 -7.05
C VAL A 117 2.81 -7.55 -5.95
N GLN A 118 3.96 -8.19 -5.73
CA GLN A 118 4.16 -9.21 -4.71
C GLN A 118 5.37 -8.86 -3.85
N PHE A 119 5.25 -9.06 -2.55
CA PHE A 119 6.34 -8.89 -1.59
C PHE A 119 6.29 -10.02 -0.56
N ASN A 120 7.43 -10.34 0.02
CA ASN A 120 7.53 -11.34 1.08
C ASN A 120 7.67 -10.62 2.42
N ASN A 121 6.83 -10.96 3.40
CA ASN A 121 6.94 -10.41 4.75
C ASN A 121 8.23 -10.83 5.49
N LEU A 122 8.96 -11.84 4.97
CA LEU A 122 10.22 -12.34 5.53
C LEU A 122 11.48 -11.76 4.85
N SER A 123 11.35 -11.15 3.67
CA SER A 123 12.45 -10.49 2.95
C SER A 123 11.94 -9.23 2.32
N ILE A 124 12.18 -8.11 3.00
CA ILE A 124 11.75 -6.78 2.61
C ILE A 124 12.63 -6.16 1.55
N ASP A 125 13.78 -6.75 1.21
CA ASP A 125 14.82 -6.13 0.40
C ASP A 125 14.38 -5.82 -1.03
N SER A 126 13.34 -6.51 -1.50
CA SER A 126 12.80 -6.30 -2.84
C SER A 126 11.29 -6.53 -2.92
N VAL A 127 10.69 -5.86 -3.88
CA VAL A 127 9.31 -6.09 -4.32
C VAL A 127 9.34 -6.62 -5.74
N LYS A 128 8.55 -7.66 -6.00
CA LYS A 128 8.37 -8.26 -7.32
C LYS A 128 7.18 -7.62 -8.01
N VAL A 129 7.35 -7.26 -9.27
CA VAL A 129 6.33 -6.58 -10.08
C VAL A 129 6.11 -7.42 -11.33
N MET A 130 4.87 -7.83 -11.55
CA MET A 130 4.45 -8.53 -12.76
C MET A 130 3.66 -7.54 -13.61
N VAL A 131 4.14 -7.28 -14.81
CA VAL A 131 3.41 -6.51 -15.82
C VAL A 131 2.84 -7.51 -16.82
N ASN A 132 1.52 -7.63 -16.88
CA ASN A 132 0.87 -8.55 -17.82
C ASN A 132 0.72 -7.93 -19.22
N ASP A 133 0.32 -8.76 -20.19
CA ASP A 133 0.10 -8.48 -21.62
C ASP A 133 -0.51 -7.10 -21.91
N GLN A 134 -1.56 -6.73 -21.17
CA GLN A 134 -2.27 -5.47 -21.38
C GLN A 134 -2.52 -4.73 -20.07
N ILE A 135 -2.28 -3.41 -20.07
CA ILE A 135 -2.71 -2.51 -19.00
C ILE A 135 -3.80 -1.59 -19.53
N THR A 136 -5.00 -1.71 -19.00
CA THR A 136 -6.13 -0.87 -19.40
C THR A 136 -6.30 0.29 -18.42
N ILE A 137 -6.26 1.52 -18.91
CA ILE A 137 -6.55 2.73 -18.13
C ILE A 137 -7.75 3.45 -18.74
N MET A 138 -8.42 4.29 -17.95
CA MET A 138 -9.45 5.18 -18.48
C MET A 138 -8.79 6.46 -19.01
N THR A 139 -9.39 7.07 -20.03
CA THR A 139 -8.98 8.41 -20.51
C THR A 139 -9.14 9.43 -19.39
N ALA A 140 -8.29 10.47 -19.35
CA ALA A 140 -8.35 11.53 -18.35
C ALA A 140 -9.76 12.15 -18.25
N TYR A 141 -10.07 12.68 -17.07
CA TYR A 141 -11.38 13.24 -16.74
C TYR A 141 -11.81 14.29 -17.78
N ASN A 142 -12.83 13.96 -18.58
CA ASN A 142 -13.49 14.94 -19.43
C ASN A 142 -14.45 15.74 -18.55
N SER A 143 -14.24 17.06 -18.44
CA SER A 143 -15.07 17.97 -17.63
C SER A 143 -16.51 18.10 -18.13
N THR A 144 -16.85 17.47 -19.26
CA THR A 144 -18.20 17.46 -19.82
C THR A 144 -19.03 16.38 -19.14
N SER A 145 -20.04 16.80 -18.37
CA SER A 145 -20.99 15.89 -17.72
C SER A 145 -21.65 14.95 -18.74
N GLY A 146 -21.63 13.64 -18.47
CA GLY A 146 -22.20 12.63 -19.36
C GLY A 146 -21.32 12.21 -20.55
N ALA A 147 -20.08 12.69 -20.65
CA ALA A 147 -19.14 12.20 -21.65
C ALA A 147 -18.84 10.72 -21.44
N SER A 148 -18.82 9.95 -22.54
CA SER A 148 -18.42 8.55 -22.50
C SER A 148 -16.98 8.41 -22.03
N ALA A 149 -16.78 7.60 -20.99
CA ALA A 149 -15.43 7.26 -20.56
C ALA A 149 -14.87 6.18 -21.49
N ASN A 150 -13.78 6.51 -22.18
CA ASN A 150 -13.10 5.57 -23.09
C ASN A 150 -11.93 4.89 -22.37
N ASN A 151 -11.79 3.59 -22.58
CA ASN A 151 -10.65 2.82 -22.13
C ASN A 151 -9.50 2.91 -23.15
N VAL A 152 -8.29 2.99 -22.65
CA VAL A 152 -7.05 3.01 -23.41
C VAL A 152 -6.22 1.82 -22.98
N ILE A 153 -5.76 1.03 -23.95
CA ILE A 153 -4.87 -0.10 -23.72
C ILE A 153 -3.44 0.38 -23.90
N ILE A 154 -2.62 0.20 -22.86
CA ILE A 154 -1.18 0.44 -22.91
C ILE A 154 -0.49 -0.89 -23.23
N GLY A 155 0.18 -0.93 -24.37
CA GLY A 155 1.00 -2.06 -24.84
C GLY A 155 2.04 -1.60 -25.86
N GLY A 156 3.02 -2.46 -26.14
CA GLY A 156 4.06 -2.20 -27.15
C GLY A 156 4.80 -0.87 -26.95
N ALA A 157 4.93 -0.08 -28.03
CA ALA A 157 5.59 1.23 -28.00
C ALA A 157 4.91 2.25 -27.06
N GLY A 158 3.60 2.11 -26.80
CA GLY A 158 2.87 3.00 -25.90
C GLY A 158 3.34 2.89 -24.45
N ALA A 159 3.91 1.76 -24.02
CA ALA A 159 4.49 1.61 -22.68
C ALA A 159 5.69 2.55 -22.45
N ALA A 160 6.38 2.97 -23.52
CA ALA A 160 7.52 3.87 -23.43
C ALA A 160 7.14 5.27 -22.93
N ASP A 161 5.88 5.67 -23.06
CA ASP A 161 5.37 6.95 -22.57
C ASP A 161 4.97 6.92 -21.09
N TRP A 162 5.06 5.76 -20.44
CA TRP A 162 4.64 5.58 -19.05
C TRP A 162 5.78 5.05 -18.18
N LYS A 163 5.65 5.26 -16.88
CA LYS A 163 6.43 4.56 -15.86
C LYS A 163 5.52 4.01 -14.78
N ILE A 164 5.97 2.94 -14.12
CA ILE A 164 5.23 2.36 -13.00
C ILE A 164 5.75 2.98 -11.70
N LYS A 165 4.85 3.56 -10.93
CA LYS A 165 5.08 4.04 -9.57
C LYS A 165 4.47 3.03 -8.59
N ILE A 166 5.25 2.58 -7.62
CA ILE A 166 4.78 1.68 -6.57
C ILE A 166 4.89 2.40 -5.26
N ILE A 167 3.76 2.56 -4.58
CA ILE A 167 3.70 3.13 -3.24
C ILE A 167 3.70 1.95 -2.26
N ILE A 168 4.79 1.79 -1.54
CA ILE A 168 4.91 0.81 -0.47
C ILE A 168 4.49 1.46 0.83
N ILE A 169 3.56 0.83 1.54
CA ILE A 169 3.13 1.19 2.87
C ILE A 169 3.78 0.21 3.85
N TYR A 170 4.54 0.71 4.82
CA TYR A 170 5.31 -0.12 5.75
C TYR A 170 5.32 0.45 7.17
N LYS A 171 5.67 -0.39 8.15
CA LYS A 171 5.94 -0.01 9.55
C LYS A 171 7.38 -0.37 9.90
#